data_AF-A0A7J4J2N9-F1
#
_entry.id   AF-A0A7J4J2N9-F1
#
_cell.length_a   1.000
_cell.length_b   1.000
_cell.length_c   1.000
_cell.angle_alpha   90.00
_cell.angle_beta   90.00
_cell.angle_gamma   90.00
#
_symmetry.space_group_name_H-M   'P 1'
#
loop_
_entity.id
_entity.type
_entity.pdbx_description
1 polymer ?
#
loop_
_entity_poly.entity_id
_entity_poly.type
_entity_poly.pdbx_seq_one_letter_code
_entity_poly.pdbx_strand_id
1 'polypeptide(L)'
;MTVEQYLESISKRYKLGNATEHSFRGDLQQLIESLAPEISATNEPKRQSCGAPDYILTKKDIPVGFIEAKDIGDKDLEGAKKAGNKEQFDRYKASLNNLIFTDYLDFHLYRDGQFVTKISIAETSPNPSKGGALEIHPLTANFAIFENLIKDFCTHVGQTIKNPKRL
;
A
#
# COMPACT_ATOMS: atom_id res chain seq x y z
N MET A 1 -9.34 -13.97 2.35
CA MET A 1 -8.68 -13.75 1.04
C MET A 1 -7.22 -14.09 1.17
N THR A 2 -6.68 -14.94 0.31
CA THR A 2 -5.23 -15.20 0.19
C THR A 2 -4.58 -14.25 -0.82
N VAL A 3 -3.26 -14.22 -0.90
CA VAL A 3 -2.53 -13.39 -1.88
C VAL A 3 -2.83 -13.83 -3.32
N GLU A 4 -3.01 -15.13 -3.56
CA GLU A 4 -3.43 -15.67 -4.86
C GLU A 4 -4.80 -15.12 -5.27
N GLN A 5 -5.79 -15.23 -4.38
CA GLN A 5 -7.17 -14.77 -4.64
C GLN A 5 -7.21 -13.25 -4.86
N TYR A 6 -6.36 -12.52 -4.14
CA TYR A 6 -6.18 -11.09 -4.33
C TYR A 6 -5.65 -10.79 -5.73
N LEU A 7 -4.54 -11.41 -6.15
CA LEU A 7 -3.96 -11.20 -7.48
C LEU A 7 -4.89 -11.63 -8.60
N GLU A 8 -5.68 -12.69 -8.43
CA GLU A 8 -6.73 -13.09 -9.37
C GLU A 8 -7.78 -11.99 -9.54
N SER A 9 -8.24 -11.40 -8.43
CA SER A 9 -9.23 -10.32 -8.41
C SER A 9 -8.68 -9.05 -9.08
N ILE A 10 -7.47 -8.64 -8.70
CA ILE A 10 -6.76 -7.50 -9.29
C ILE A 10 -6.57 -7.71 -10.80
N SER A 11 -6.04 -8.86 -11.21
CA SER A 11 -5.81 -9.22 -12.61
C SER A 11 -7.10 -9.20 -13.42
N LYS A 12 -8.20 -9.72 -12.88
CA LYS A 12 -9.50 -9.67 -13.54
C LYS A 12 -9.99 -8.24 -13.77
N ARG A 13 -9.92 -7.37 -12.75
CA ARG A 13 -10.34 -5.96 -12.87
C ARG A 13 -9.46 -5.19 -13.83
N TYR A 14 -8.14 -5.36 -13.72
CA TYR A 14 -7.17 -4.69 -14.57
C TYR A 14 -7.39 -5.03 -16.05
N LYS A 15 -7.68 -6.31 -16.37
CA LYS A 15 -7.99 -6.77 -17.73
C LYS A 15 -9.23 -6.16 -18.36
N LEU A 16 -10.14 -5.56 -17.57
CA LEU A 16 -11.32 -4.86 -18.11
C LEU A 16 -10.96 -3.50 -18.75
N GLY A 17 -9.77 -2.95 -18.46
CA GLY A 17 -9.27 -1.73 -19.08
C GLY A 17 -9.98 -0.43 -18.69
N ASN A 18 -10.92 -0.49 -17.74
CA ASN A 18 -11.67 0.65 -17.21
C ASN A 18 -11.42 0.90 -15.71
N ALA A 19 -10.43 0.22 -15.13
CA ALA A 19 -10.07 0.37 -13.73
C ALA A 19 -9.21 1.62 -13.50
N THR A 20 -9.44 2.28 -12.39
CA THR A 20 -8.60 3.35 -11.82
C THR A 20 -7.99 2.88 -10.50
N GLU A 21 -7.10 3.66 -9.88
CA GLU A 21 -6.59 3.42 -8.52
C GLU A 21 -7.68 2.96 -7.55
N HIS A 22 -8.83 3.65 -7.53
CA HIS A 22 -9.94 3.35 -6.60
C HIS A 22 -10.55 1.95 -6.80
N SER A 23 -10.48 1.40 -8.02
CA SER A 23 -11.13 0.14 -8.40
C SER A 23 -10.58 -1.09 -7.66
N PHE A 24 -9.34 -0.99 -7.18
CA PHE A 24 -8.63 -2.07 -6.48
C PHE A 24 -8.73 -1.94 -4.95
N ARG A 25 -9.32 -0.84 -4.46
CA ARG A 25 -9.21 -0.51 -3.05
C ARG A 25 -9.88 -1.53 -2.13
N GLY A 26 -11.05 -2.01 -2.54
CA GLY A 26 -11.79 -3.03 -1.81
C GLY A 26 -11.07 -4.38 -1.76
N ASP A 27 -10.32 -4.74 -2.80
CA ASP A 27 -9.56 -5.99 -2.83
C ASP A 27 -8.38 -5.91 -1.84
N LEU A 28 -7.67 -4.78 -1.80
CA LEU A 28 -6.56 -4.58 -0.85
C LEU A 28 -7.05 -4.53 0.60
N GLN A 29 -8.20 -3.88 0.85
CA GLN A 29 -8.85 -3.91 2.16
C GLN A 29 -9.11 -5.36 2.62
N GLN A 30 -9.78 -6.15 1.78
CA GLN A 30 -10.10 -7.54 2.11
C GLN A 30 -8.84 -8.39 2.36
N LEU A 31 -7.77 -8.18 1.58
CA LEU A 31 -6.50 -8.86 1.79
C LEU A 31 -5.92 -8.52 3.17
N ILE A 32 -5.80 -7.24 3.51
CA ILE A 32 -5.22 -6.78 4.77
C ILE A 32 -6.02 -7.33 5.96
N GLU A 33 -7.34 -7.20 5.93
CA GLU A 33 -8.22 -7.68 7.01
C GLU A 33 -8.23 -9.21 7.11
N SER A 34 -7.95 -9.92 6.01
CA SER A 34 -7.76 -11.37 6.05
C SER A 34 -6.43 -11.77 6.66
N LEU A 35 -5.35 -11.03 6.39
CA LEU A 35 -4.00 -11.31 6.90
C LEU A 35 -3.82 -10.89 8.37
N ALA A 36 -4.54 -9.86 8.81
CA ALA A 36 -4.53 -9.33 10.17
C ALA A 36 -5.97 -9.07 10.66
N PRO A 37 -6.69 -10.11 11.14
CA PRO A 37 -8.12 -10.03 11.47
C PRO A 37 -8.52 -9.05 12.57
N GLU A 38 -7.56 -8.58 13.39
CA GLU A 38 -7.81 -7.55 14.38
C GLU A 38 -7.80 -6.11 13.84
N ILE A 39 -7.46 -5.94 12.56
CA ILE A 39 -7.32 -4.64 11.91
C ILE A 39 -8.60 -4.31 11.17
N SER A 40 -9.01 -3.05 11.28
CA SER A 40 -9.96 -2.42 10.37
C SER A 40 -9.19 -1.53 9.40
N ALA A 41 -9.31 -1.83 8.11
CA ALA A 41 -8.68 -1.08 7.04
C ALA A 41 -9.74 -0.13 6.44
N THR A 42 -9.75 1.12 6.89
CA THR A 42 -10.69 2.13 6.39
C THR A 42 -10.09 2.81 5.16
N ASN A 43 -10.72 2.61 4.00
CA ASN A 43 -10.43 3.38 2.79
C ASN A 43 -11.09 4.77 2.85
N GLU A 44 -10.46 5.77 2.23
CA GLU A 44 -10.92 7.17 2.21
C GLU A 44 -11.19 7.76 3.60
N PRO A 45 -10.20 7.71 4.52
CA PRO A 45 -10.35 8.29 5.84
C PRO A 45 -10.59 9.80 5.77
N LYS A 46 -11.16 10.35 6.85
CA LYS A 46 -11.28 11.80 7.00
C LYS A 46 -9.91 12.46 6.86
N ARG A 47 -9.88 13.55 6.09
CA ARG A 47 -8.65 14.33 5.84
C ARG A 47 -8.04 14.81 7.16
N GLN A 48 -6.74 14.61 7.29
CA GLN A 48 -5.88 15.08 8.39
C GLN A 48 -4.96 16.21 7.91
N SER A 49 -4.20 16.82 8.83
CA SER A 49 -3.34 17.98 8.53
C SER A 49 -2.28 17.69 7.46
N CYS A 50 -1.74 16.48 7.42
CA CYS A 50 -0.77 16.06 6.41
C CYS A 50 -1.41 15.64 5.07
N GLY A 51 -2.74 15.57 4.97
CA GLY A 51 -3.47 15.10 3.79
C GLY A 51 -4.47 13.99 4.13
N ALA A 52 -4.87 13.19 3.14
CA ALA A 52 -5.72 12.02 3.35
C ALA A 52 -5.02 10.85 2.66
N PRO A 53 -4.27 10.00 3.39
CA PRO A 53 -3.77 8.77 2.80
C PRO A 53 -4.97 7.90 2.40
N ASP A 54 -4.80 7.07 1.37
CA ASP A 54 -5.90 6.23 0.87
C ASP A 54 -6.48 5.28 1.91
N TYR A 55 -5.64 4.81 2.85
CA TYR A 55 -6.05 3.96 3.96
C TYR A 55 -5.51 4.44 5.29
N ILE A 56 -6.33 4.24 6.32
CA ILE A 56 -5.88 4.14 7.71
C ILE A 56 -6.16 2.73 8.22
N LEU A 57 -5.14 2.10 8.79
CA LEU A 57 -5.26 0.82 9.47
C LEU A 57 -5.42 1.09 10.97
N THR A 58 -6.45 0.53 11.58
CA THR A 58 -6.73 0.71 13.00
C THR A 58 -6.87 -0.62 13.73
N LYS A 59 -6.35 -0.69 14.95
CA LYS A 59 -6.57 -1.80 15.89
C LYS A 59 -7.30 -1.25 17.11
N LYS A 60 -8.57 -1.64 17.29
CA LYS A 60 -9.44 -1.07 18.35
C LYS A 60 -9.42 0.47 18.35
N ASP A 61 -9.67 1.08 17.20
CA ASP A 61 -9.68 2.53 16.96
C ASP A 61 -8.33 3.26 17.08
N ILE A 62 -7.24 2.54 17.39
CA ILE A 62 -5.89 3.11 17.44
C ILE A 62 -5.25 2.97 16.04
N PRO A 63 -4.82 4.08 15.39
CA PRO A 63 -4.08 4.00 14.15
C PRO A 63 -2.76 3.25 14.32
N VAL A 64 -2.53 2.23 13.49
CA VAL A 64 -1.29 1.43 13.48
C VAL A 64 -0.49 1.61 12.20
N GLY A 65 -1.12 2.04 11.11
CA GLY A 65 -0.44 2.25 9.84
C GLY A 65 -1.30 2.98 8.82
N PHE A 66 -0.65 3.46 7.78
CA PHE A 66 -1.27 4.18 6.66
C PHE A 66 -0.80 3.58 5.34
N ILE A 67 -1.66 3.59 4.34
CA ILE A 67 -1.30 3.13 2.99
C ILE A 67 -1.73 4.19 1.99
N GLU A 68 -0.84 4.52 1.07
CA GLU A 68 -1.12 5.35 -0.10
C GLU A 68 -0.94 4.48 -1.34
N ALA A 69 -1.98 4.39 -2.17
CA ALA A 69 -1.97 3.58 -3.37
C ALA A 69 -1.77 4.43 -4.63
N LYS A 70 -1.29 3.80 -5.69
CA LYS A 70 -1.12 4.37 -7.03
C LYS A 70 -1.65 3.42 -8.10
N ASP A 71 -1.73 3.89 -9.33
CA ASP A 71 -2.08 3.06 -10.48
C ASP A 71 -1.09 1.89 -10.60
N ILE A 72 -1.63 0.69 -10.89
CA ILE A 72 -0.81 -0.51 -11.16
C ILE A 72 0.22 -0.18 -12.25
N GLY A 73 1.50 -0.44 -11.95
CA GLY A 73 2.62 -0.15 -12.84
C GLY A 73 3.17 1.28 -12.71
N ASP A 74 2.73 2.09 -11.74
CA ASP A 74 3.40 3.34 -11.40
C ASP A 74 4.86 3.05 -10.99
N LYS A 75 5.78 3.75 -11.65
CA LYS A 75 7.23 3.58 -11.49
C LYS A 75 7.83 4.52 -10.44
N ASP A 76 7.03 5.34 -9.77
CA ASP A 76 7.49 6.36 -8.81
C ASP A 76 6.94 6.13 -7.38
N LEU A 77 6.95 4.88 -6.91
CA LEU A 77 6.63 4.53 -5.52
C LEU A 77 7.67 5.04 -4.50
N GLU A 78 8.85 5.46 -4.96
CA GLU A 78 9.85 6.11 -4.13
C GLU A 78 9.59 7.62 -3.98
N GLY A 79 8.79 8.22 -4.88
CA GLY A 79 8.50 9.67 -4.91
C GLY A 79 9.71 10.50 -5.31
N ALA A 80 10.53 10.02 -6.25
CA ALA A 80 11.74 10.71 -6.70
C ALA A 80 11.43 11.83 -7.70
N LYS A 81 10.32 11.74 -8.46
CA LYS A 81 10.00 12.71 -9.51
C LYS A 81 9.26 13.92 -8.96
N LYS A 82 9.83 15.12 -9.15
CA LYS A 82 9.24 16.38 -8.70
C LYS A 82 7.88 16.70 -9.34
N ALA A 83 7.68 16.31 -10.60
CA ALA A 83 6.38 16.43 -11.28
C ALA A 83 5.42 15.26 -11.00
N GLY A 84 5.81 14.33 -10.12
CA GLY A 84 5.04 13.16 -9.73
C GLY A 84 4.72 13.18 -8.24
N ASN A 85 5.01 12.08 -7.55
CA ASN A 85 4.50 11.85 -6.20
C ASN A 85 5.32 12.55 -5.08
N LYS A 86 6.44 13.19 -5.42
CA LYS A 86 7.45 13.66 -4.45
C LYS A 86 6.89 14.51 -3.30
N GLU A 87 6.16 15.59 -3.61
CA GLU A 87 5.68 16.52 -2.58
C GLU A 87 4.66 15.87 -1.63
N GLN A 88 3.82 14.98 -2.16
CA GLN A 88 2.86 14.21 -1.36
C GLN A 88 3.60 13.19 -0.48
N PHE A 89 4.54 12.44 -1.06
CA PHE A 89 5.25 11.38 -0.36
C PHE A 89 6.16 11.92 0.72
N ASP A 90 6.87 13.03 0.47
CA ASP A 90 7.71 13.70 1.47
C ASP A 90 6.86 14.14 2.67
N ARG A 91 5.68 14.73 2.41
CA ARG A 91 4.76 15.17 3.46
C ARG A 91 4.23 13.99 4.29
N TYR A 92 3.91 12.86 3.66
CA TYR A 92 3.45 11.66 4.37
C TYR A 92 4.58 10.99 5.15
N LYS A 93 5.77 10.80 4.54
CA LYS A 93 6.96 10.26 5.23
C LYS A 93 7.32 11.10 6.46
N ALA A 94 7.17 12.42 6.41
CA ALA A 94 7.45 13.31 7.53
C ALA A 94 6.38 13.29 8.64
N SER A 95 5.15 12.86 8.34
CA SER A 95 4.00 12.97 9.26
C SER A 95 3.46 11.65 9.78
N LEU A 96 3.74 10.54 9.08
CA LEU A 96 3.17 9.21 9.32
C LEU A 96 4.29 8.23 9.67
N ASN A 97 4.27 7.72 10.91
CA ASN A 97 5.35 6.92 11.46
C ASN A 97 5.43 5.50 10.90
N ASN A 98 4.37 5.00 10.27
CA ASN A 98 4.31 3.65 9.69
C ASN A 98 3.45 3.70 8.43
N LEU A 99 4.10 3.64 7.27
CA LEU A 99 3.52 3.99 5.98
C LEU A 99 3.94 3.00 4.90
N ILE A 100 2.98 2.60 4.06
CA ILE A 100 3.25 1.85 2.84
C ILE A 100 2.84 2.69 1.63
N PHE A 101 3.72 2.76 0.63
CA PHE A 101 3.34 3.16 -0.73
C PHE A 101 3.22 1.91 -1.59
N THR A 102 2.17 1.83 -2.41
CA THR A 102 1.95 0.65 -3.26
C THR A 102 1.27 0.99 -4.57
N ASP A 103 1.56 0.22 -5.61
CA ASP A 103 0.77 0.19 -6.84
C ASP A 103 -0.15 -1.05 -6.88
N TYR A 104 -0.47 -1.62 -5.71
CA TYR A 104 -1.18 -2.90 -5.51
C TYR A 104 -0.35 -4.16 -5.76
N LEU A 105 0.84 -4.07 -6.38
CA LEU A 105 1.69 -5.24 -6.66
C LEU A 105 3.06 -5.14 -5.96
N ASP A 106 3.62 -3.94 -5.88
CA ASP A 106 4.85 -3.60 -5.16
C ASP A 106 4.53 -2.76 -3.93
N PHE A 107 5.18 -3.06 -2.80
CA PHE A 107 4.86 -2.48 -1.49
C PHE A 107 6.14 -1.95 -0.85
N HIS A 108 6.22 -0.63 -0.67
CA HIS A 108 7.39 0.05 -0.11
C HIS A 108 7.08 0.51 1.31
N LEU A 109 7.74 -0.11 2.29
CA LEU A 109 7.54 0.20 3.70
C LEU A 109 8.48 1.31 4.15
N TYR A 110 7.90 2.31 4.80
CA TYR A 110 8.58 3.39 5.49
C TYR A 110 8.18 3.43 6.97
N ARG A 111 9.15 3.64 7.85
CA ARG A 111 8.94 3.89 9.28
C ARG A 111 9.68 5.13 9.72
N ASP A 112 9.01 6.01 10.44
CA ASP A 112 9.54 7.30 10.90
C ASP A 112 10.25 8.09 9.78
N GLY A 113 9.64 8.07 8.59
CA GLY A 113 10.15 8.70 7.37
C GLY A 113 11.32 7.99 6.68
N GLN A 114 11.82 6.89 7.23
CA GLN A 114 12.93 6.11 6.65
C GLN A 114 12.43 4.89 5.90
N PHE A 115 13.05 4.60 4.76
CA PHE A 115 12.80 3.37 4.02
C PHE A 115 13.26 2.16 4.84
N VAL A 116 12.41 1.14 4.96
CA VAL A 116 12.71 -0.09 5.69
C VAL A 116 12.97 -1.24 4.73
N THR A 117 12.02 -1.51 3.83
CA THR A 117 12.10 -2.60 2.86
C THR A 117 11.05 -2.42 1.76
N LYS A 118 11.17 -3.19 0.69
CA LYS A 118 10.12 -3.34 -0.32
C LYS A 118 9.93 -4.80 -0.73
N ILE A 119 8.72 -5.12 -1.16
CA ILE A 119 8.38 -6.46 -1.65
C ILE A 119 7.34 -6.37 -2.76
N SER A 120 7.59 -7.10 -3.84
CA SER A 120 6.63 -7.25 -4.92
C SER A 120 6.02 -8.64 -4.88
N ILE A 121 4.69 -8.74 -4.93
CA ILE A 121 3.95 -10.00 -4.99
C ILE A 121 3.58 -10.38 -6.43
N ALA A 122 3.75 -9.47 -7.38
CA ALA A 122 3.62 -9.76 -8.79
C ALA A 122 4.47 -8.80 -9.62
N GLU A 123 4.73 -9.19 -10.86
CA GLU A 123 5.31 -8.33 -11.88
C GLU A 123 4.34 -8.16 -13.04
N THR A 124 4.51 -7.09 -13.81
CA THR A 124 3.73 -6.87 -15.03
C THR A 124 4.60 -7.07 -16.26
N SER A 125 4.06 -7.73 -17.29
CA SER A 125 4.72 -7.84 -18.58
C SER A 125 3.74 -7.53 -19.72
N PRO A 126 4.18 -6.89 -20.82
CA PRO A 126 3.31 -6.69 -21.98
C PRO A 126 2.94 -8.04 -22.58
N ASN A 127 1.67 -8.27 -22.86
CA ASN A 127 1.20 -9.43 -23.62
C ASN A 127 1.04 -9.04 -25.11
N PRO A 128 1.96 -9.45 -26.01
CA PRO A 128 1.90 -9.04 -27.42
C PRO A 128 0.63 -9.55 -28.12
N SER A 129 0.11 -10.71 -27.71
CA SER A 129 -1.12 -11.29 -28.25
C SER A 129 -2.40 -10.55 -27.82
N LYS A 130 -2.30 -9.60 -26.89
CA LYS A 130 -3.38 -8.73 -26.44
C LYS A 130 -3.06 -7.25 -26.69
N GLY A 131 -2.40 -6.96 -27.81
CA GLY A 131 -2.11 -5.58 -28.21
C GLY A 131 -1.13 -4.87 -27.27
N GLY A 132 -0.30 -5.61 -26.54
CA GLY A 132 0.66 -5.05 -25.58
C GLY A 132 0.07 -4.70 -24.21
N ALA A 133 -1.18 -5.08 -23.92
CA ALA A 133 -1.77 -4.92 -22.59
C ALA A 133 -0.90 -5.60 -21.52
N LEU A 134 -0.75 -4.97 -20.35
CA LEU A 134 0.02 -5.56 -19.25
C LEU A 134 -0.73 -6.76 -18.66
N GLU A 135 0.02 -7.84 -18.43
CA GLU A 135 -0.43 -9.03 -17.72
C GLU A 135 0.31 -9.14 -16.39
N ILE A 136 -0.43 -9.51 -15.35
CA ILE A 136 0.09 -9.64 -13.98
C ILE A 136 0.54 -11.08 -13.77
N HIS A 137 1.81 -11.26 -13.39
CA HIS A 137 2.43 -12.54 -13.13
C HIS A 137 2.79 -12.66 -11.64
N PRO A 138 2.20 -13.63 -10.91
CA PRO A 138 2.47 -13.82 -9.49
C PRO A 138 3.93 -14.17 -9.19
N LEU A 139 4.50 -13.55 -8.15
CA LEU A 139 5.80 -13.88 -7.58
C LEU A 139 5.59 -14.71 -6.30
N THR A 140 5.15 -15.95 -6.47
CA THR A 140 4.70 -16.81 -5.35
C THR A 140 5.76 -17.04 -4.26
N ALA A 141 7.04 -17.01 -4.62
CA ALA A 141 8.15 -17.11 -3.67
C ALA A 141 8.14 -15.99 -2.61
N ASN A 142 7.51 -14.85 -2.91
CA ASN A 142 7.45 -13.69 -2.02
C ASN A 142 6.24 -13.70 -1.08
N PHE A 143 5.26 -14.58 -1.30
CA PHE A 143 3.97 -14.49 -0.59
C PHE A 143 4.10 -14.64 0.91
N ALA A 144 4.81 -15.67 1.39
CA ALA A 144 5.01 -15.85 2.82
C ALA A 144 5.73 -14.66 3.48
N ILE A 145 6.70 -14.06 2.78
CA ILE A 145 7.43 -12.88 3.26
C ILE A 145 6.50 -11.67 3.30
N PHE A 146 5.68 -11.47 2.26
CA PHE A 146 4.69 -10.41 2.19
C PHE A 146 3.64 -10.53 3.30
N GLU A 147 3.11 -11.72 3.55
CA GLU A 147 2.13 -11.95 4.62
C GLU A 147 2.71 -11.59 5.99
N ASN A 148 3.96 -11.99 6.25
CA ASN A 148 4.64 -11.63 7.50
C ASN A 148 4.89 -10.12 7.58
N LEU A 149 5.30 -9.48 6.48
CA LEU A 149 5.48 -8.04 6.42
C LEU A 149 4.19 -7.28 6.76
N ILE A 150 3.03 -7.70 6.22
CA ILE A 150 1.74 -7.05 6.51
C ILE A 150 1.31 -7.29 7.96
N LYS A 151 1.52 -8.49 8.51
CA LYS A 151 1.24 -8.78 9.93
C LYS A 151 2.12 -7.91 10.85
N ASP A 152 3.42 -7.81 10.55
CA ASP A 152 4.37 -6.97 11.29
C ASP A 152 4.06 -5.48 11.14
N PHE A 153 3.62 -5.06 9.96
CA PHE A 153 3.16 -3.69 9.72
C PHE A 153 1.97 -3.33 10.62
N CYS A 154 1.02 -4.25 10.76
CA CYS A 154 -0.20 -4.06 11.54
C CYS A 154 -0.01 -4.15 13.06
N THR A 155 1.09 -4.74 13.52
CA THR A 155 1.41 -4.85 14.96
C THR A 155 2.28 -3.69 15.45
N HIS A 156 2.79 -2.85 14.55
CA HIS A 156 3.59 -1.70 14.90
C HIS A 156 2.75 -0.67 15.66
N VAL A 157 3.04 -0.50 16.95
CA VAL A 157 2.52 0.62 17.73
C VAL A 157 3.50 1.76 17.56
N GLY A 158 3.14 2.76 16.77
CA GLY A 158 3.94 3.97 16.64
C GLY A 158 4.17 4.57 18.03
N GLN A 159 5.43 4.78 18.41
CA GLN A 159 5.71 5.54 19.62
C GLN A 159 5.17 6.94 19.38
N THR A 160 4.11 7.32 20.10
CA THR A 160 3.66 8.70 20.10
C THR A 160 4.79 9.50 20.72
N ILE A 161 5.60 10.21 19.93
CA ILE A 161 6.49 11.23 20.45
C ILE A 161 5.57 12.38 20.91
N LYS A 162 4.94 12.20 22.07
CA LYS A 162 4.53 13.32 22.89
C LYS A 162 5.83 13.89 23.46
N ASN A 163 6.50 14.77 22.71
CA ASN A 163 7.47 15.66 23.32
C ASN A 163 6.76 16.97 23.66
N PRO A 164 6.29 17.16 24.91
CA PRO A 164 6.02 18.49 25.40
C PRO A 164 7.37 19.18 25.65
N LYS A 165 7.50 20.41 25.14
CA LYS A 165 8.59 21.38 25.41
C LYS A 165 9.89 21.17 24.65
N ARG A 166 10.06 21.98 23.59
CA ARG A 166 11.32 22.71 23.43
C ARG A 166 11.31 23.82 24.48
N LEU A 167 12.21 23.72 25.45
CA LEU A 167 12.72 24.84 26.26
C LEU A 167 13.72 25.62 25.41
#